data_AF-A0A2U1RH17-F1
#
_entry.id   AF-A0A2U1RH17-F1
#
_cell.length_a   1.000
_cell.length_b   1.000
_cell.length_c   1.000
_cell.angle_alpha   90.00
_cell.angle_beta   90.00
_cell.angle_gamma   90.00
#
_symmetry.space_group_name_H-M   'P 1'
#
loop_
_entity.id
_entity.type
_entity.pdbx_description
1 polymer ?
#
loop_
_entity_poly.entity_id
_entity_poly.type
_entity_poly.pdbx_seq_one_letter_code
_entity_poly.pdbx_strand_id
1 'polypeptide(L)'
;MTVYTFSEARQKFASLLERARREGAVRVKRRDGQVFVIQPDRPLRSPLDVPGIDAEIPTEEIVGIVREMRQRVGGKITRRRGGTTAKRAAGSKHK
;
A
#
# COMPACT_ATOMS: atom_id res chain seq x y z
N MET A 1 17.43 -1.65 2.13
CA MET A 1 17.39 -1.53 3.61
C MET A 1 18.55 -0.66 4.05
N THR A 2 18.26 0.52 4.59
CA THR A 2 19.25 1.56 4.90
C THR A 2 19.99 1.24 6.21
N VAL A 3 21.32 1.43 6.24
CA VAL A 3 22.16 1.22 7.42
C VAL A 3 22.78 2.56 7.82
N TYR A 4 22.57 2.98 9.06
CA TYR A 4 23.16 4.17 9.67
C TYR A 4 24.27 3.79 10.64
N THR A 5 25.25 4.65 10.83
CA THR A 5 26.14 4.57 11.99
C THR A 5 25.43 5.08 13.24
N PHE A 6 25.93 4.69 14.42
CA PHE A 6 25.40 5.18 15.69
C PHE A 6 25.40 6.72 15.79
N SER A 7 26.47 7.38 15.32
CA SER A 7 26.58 8.84 15.35
C SER A 7 25.55 9.51 14.44
N GLU A 8 25.34 8.98 13.23
CA GLU A 8 24.30 9.49 12.32
C GLU A 8 22.90 9.29 12.90
N ALA A 9 22.63 8.12 13.49
CA ALA A 9 21.37 7.84 14.13
C ALA A 9 21.08 8.83 15.27
N ARG A 10 22.08 9.18 16.07
CA ARG A 10 21.96 10.19 17.13
C ARG A 10 21.67 11.60 16.57
N GLN A 11 22.37 12.01 15.51
CA GLN A 11 22.21 13.35 14.93
C GLN A 11 20.90 13.52 14.16
N LYS A 12 20.41 12.45 13.51
CA LYS A 12 19.29 12.50 12.56
C LYS A 12 18.15 11.57 12.96
N PHE A 13 17.92 11.42 14.27
CA PHE A 13 17.00 10.41 14.80
C PHE A 13 15.57 10.56 14.27
N ALA A 14 15.05 11.78 14.18
CA ALA A 14 13.71 12.04 13.63
C ALA A 14 13.57 11.55 12.17
N SER A 15 14.54 11.87 11.31
CA SER A 15 14.55 11.43 9.91
C SER A 15 14.69 9.91 9.79
N LEU A 16 15.47 9.29 10.69
CA LEU A 16 15.61 7.85 10.79
C LEU A 16 14.26 7.18 11.14
N LEU A 17 13.52 7.72 12.11
CA LEU A 17 12.18 7.22 12.47
C LEU A 17 11.19 7.34 11.32
N GLU A 18 11.19 8.46 10.58
CA GLU A 18 10.35 8.60 9.38
C GLU A 18 10.75 7.63 8.26
N ARG A 19 12.03 7.28 8.16
CA ARG A 19 12.49 6.24 7.25
C ARG A 19 11.99 4.87 7.70
N ALA A 20 12.13 4.54 8.99
CA ALA A 20 11.63 3.29 9.57
C ALA A 20 10.10 3.16 9.42
N ARG A 21 9.35 4.24 9.59
CA ARG A 21 7.89 4.28 9.37
C ARG A 21 7.50 3.95 7.94
N ARG A 22 8.23 4.47 6.94
CA ARG A 22 7.94 4.26 5.51
C ARG A 22 8.46 2.93 4.97
N GLU A 23 9.65 2.52 5.39
CA GLU A 23 10.33 1.31 4.89
C GLU A 23 10.06 0.08 5.76
N GLY A 24 9.44 0.24 6.92
CA GLY A 24 9.17 -0.81 7.91
C GLY A 24 10.31 -1.06 8.89
N ALA A 25 11.57 -0.83 8.50
CA ALA A 25 12.71 -0.94 9.40
C ALA A 25 13.97 -0.25 8.86
N VAL A 26 14.88 0.12 9.76
CA VAL A 26 16.25 0.59 9.46
C VAL A 26 17.26 -0.07 10.40
N ARG A 27 18.51 -0.16 9.98
CA ARG A 27 19.61 -0.74 10.78
C ARG A 27 20.54 0.35 11.30
N VAL A 28 21.01 0.21 12.53
CA VAL A 28 22.04 1.07 13.14
C VAL A 28 23.23 0.23 13.53
N LYS A 29 24.40 0.51 12.96
CA LYS A 29 25.66 -0.17 13.25
C LYS A 29 26.51 0.66 14.21
N ARG A 30 26.97 0.03 15.30
CA ARG A 30 27.91 0.59 16.27
C ARG A 30 29.36 0.29 15.87
N ARG A 31 30.32 1.00 16.48
CA ARG A 31 31.76 0.85 16.20
C ARG A 31 32.30 -0.54 16.54
N ASP A 32 31.74 -1.17 17.56
CA ASP A 32 32.01 -2.56 17.97
C ASP A 32 31.45 -3.62 17.00
N GLY A 33 30.79 -3.19 15.92
CA GLY A 33 30.20 -4.06 14.91
C GLY A 33 28.77 -4.51 15.21
N GLN A 34 28.24 -4.23 16.40
CA GLN A 34 26.86 -4.58 16.75
C GLN A 34 25.88 -3.83 15.85
N VAL A 35 24.81 -4.53 15.44
CA VAL A 35 23.76 -3.97 14.58
C VAL A 35 22.42 -4.07 15.29
N PHE A 36 21.74 -2.93 15.41
CA PHE A 36 20.40 -2.81 15.95
C PHE A 36 19.41 -2.56 14.82
N VAL A 37 18.18 -3.02 14.99
CA VAL A 37 17.06 -2.75 14.08
C VAL A 37 16.09 -1.81 14.78
N ILE A 38 15.74 -0.72 14.11
CA ILE A 38 14.69 0.20 14.55
C ILE A 38 13.52 0.02 13.58
N GLN A 39 12.37 -0.35 14.12
CA GLN A 39 11.13 -0.55 13.38
C GLN A 39 9.99 0.14 14.12
N PRO A 40 8.93 0.58 13.42
CA PRO A 40 7.74 1.07 14.06
C PRO A 40 7.14 -0.03 14.93
N ASP A 41 6.65 0.36 16.11
CA ASP A 41 5.77 -0.53 16.86
C ASP A 41 4.47 -0.69 16.06
N ARG A 42 4.09 -1.94 15.80
CA ARG A 42 2.84 -2.24 15.09
C ARG A 42 1.81 -2.58 16.16
N PRO A 43 0.74 -1.79 16.32
CA PRO A 43 -0.30 -2.16 17.25
C PRO A 43 -0.84 -3.55 16.86
N LEU A 44 -1.01 -4.43 17.84
CA LEU A 44 -1.52 -5.79 17.61
C LEU A 44 -2.94 -5.77 17.02
N ARG A 45 -3.68 -4.69 17.27
CA ARG A 45 -5.07 -4.51 16.82
C ARG A 45 -5.14 -3.39 15.79
N SER A 46 -6.00 -3.57 14.80
CA SER A 46 -6.31 -2.51 13.85
C SER A 46 -6.90 -1.32 14.59
N PRO A 47 -6.62 -0.07 14.19
CA PRO A 47 -7.37 1.08 14.67
C PRO A 47 -8.89 0.97 14.41
N LEU A 48 -9.31 0.12 13.47
CA LEU A 48 -10.70 -0.18 13.16
C LEU A 48 -11.26 -1.40 13.92
N ASP A 49 -10.44 -2.01 14.79
CA ASP A 49 -10.84 -3.13 15.65
C ASP A 49 -11.51 -2.60 16.92
N VAL A 50 -12.74 -2.11 16.74
CA VAL A 50 -13.61 -1.62 17.80
C VAL A 50 -14.76 -2.60 18.02
N PRO A 51 -15.32 -2.69 19.24
CA PRO A 51 -16.52 -3.47 19.47
C PRO A 51 -17.64 -3.06 18.51
N GLY A 52 -18.35 -4.05 17.97
CA GLY A 52 -19.56 -3.80 17.20
C GLY A 52 -20.67 -3.22 18.06
N ILE A 53 -21.60 -2.53 17.42
CA ILE A 53 -22.89 -2.19 18.02
C ILE A 53 -23.94 -3.17 17.50
N ASP A 54 -24.90 -3.51 18.34
CA ASP A 54 -26.09 -4.22 17.89
C ASP A 54 -27.07 -3.19 17.33
N ALA A 55 -27.28 -3.24 16.01
CA ALA A 55 -28.16 -2.33 15.30
C ALA A 55 -29.31 -3.14 14.71
N GLU A 56 -30.54 -2.68 14.93
CA GLU A 56 -31.76 -3.30 14.40
C GLU A 56 -31.92 -3.00 12.90
N ILE A 57 -30.94 -3.44 12.08
CA ILE A 57 -30.92 -3.23 10.63
C ILE A 57 -31.07 -4.59 9.94
N PRO A 58 -32.06 -4.77 9.05
CA PRO A 58 -32.25 -6.02 8.33
C PRO A 58 -31.11 -6.27 7.32
N THR A 59 -30.83 -7.55 7.07
CA THR A 59 -29.72 -7.96 6.19
C THR A 59 -29.91 -7.45 4.76
N GLU A 60 -31.15 -7.41 4.28
CA GLU A 60 -31.52 -6.96 2.95
C GLU A 60 -31.17 -5.49 2.75
N GLU A 61 -31.34 -4.67 3.78
CA GLU A 61 -30.98 -3.24 3.77
C GLU A 61 -29.46 -3.06 3.70
N ILE A 62 -28.69 -3.79 4.52
CA ILE A 62 -27.22 -3.76 4.47
C ILE A 62 -26.71 -4.13 3.08
N VAL A 63 -27.24 -5.22 2.50
CA VAL A 63 -26.87 -5.68 1.15
C VAL A 63 -27.25 -4.65 0.10
N GLY A 64 -28.42 -4.00 0.23
CA GLY A 64 -28.86 -2.90 -0.63
C GLY A 64 -27.87 -1.74 -0.63
N ILE A 65 -27.49 -1.25 0.55
CA ILE A 65 -26.53 -0.15 0.73
C ILE A 65 -25.17 -0.50 0.11
N VAL A 66 -24.63 -1.71 0.36
CA VAL A 66 -23.34 -2.13 -0.19
C VAL A 66 -23.36 -2.20 -1.73
N ARG A 67 -24.46 -2.70 -2.31
CA ARG A 67 -24.62 -2.76 -3.78
C ARG A 67 -24.65 -1.37 -4.39
N GLU A 68 -25.42 -0.45 -3.80
CA GLU A 68 -25.50 0.93 -4.24
C GLU A 68 -24.11 1.61 -4.20
N MET A 69 -23.38 1.48 -3.10
CA MET A 69 -22.04 2.05 -2.93
C MET A 69 -21.05 1.54 -3.99
N ARG A 70 -21.07 0.24 -4.30
CA ARG A 70 -20.19 -0.34 -5.34
C ARG A 70 -20.56 0.13 -6.74
N GLN A 71 -21.85 0.31 -7.04
CA GLN A 71 -22.30 0.84 -8.33
C GLN A 71 -21.84 2.30 -8.52
N ARG A 72 -21.88 3.12 -7.46
CA ARG A 72 -21.39 4.52 -7.49
C ARG A 72 -19.90 4.63 -7.80
N VAL A 73 -19.06 3.71 -7.32
CA VAL A 73 -17.60 3.70 -7.57
C VAL A 73 -17.25 3.04 -8.92
N GLY A 74 -18.05 2.07 -9.38
CA GLY A 74 -17.82 1.31 -10.61
C GLY A 74 -17.97 2.11 -11.91
N GLY A 75 -18.60 3.29 -11.88
CA GLY A 75 -18.86 4.12 -13.06
C GLY A 75 -17.63 4.75 -13.74
N LYS A 76 -16.44 4.68 -13.12
CA LYS A 76 -15.20 5.29 -13.67
C LYS A 76 -13.97 4.38 -13.69
N ILE A 77 -14.11 3.06 -13.53
CA ILE A 77 -13.02 2.13 -13.88
C ILE A 77 -13.17 1.81 -15.37
N THR A 78 -12.77 2.77 -16.21
CA THR A 78 -12.73 2.56 -17.66
C THR A 78 -11.79 1.40 -17.95
N ARG A 79 -12.36 0.35 -18.53
CA ARG A 79 -11.65 -0.78 -19.09
C ARG A 79 -10.83 -0.25 -20.28
N ARG A 80 -9.62 0.27 -20.03
CA ARG A 80 -8.64 0.55 -21.08
C ARG A 80 -8.35 -0.79 -21.76
N ARG A 81 -9.02 -1.05 -22.89
CA ARG A 81 -8.66 -2.15 -23.79
C ARG A 81 -7.25 -1.88 -24.28
N GLY A 82 -6.29 -2.58 -23.71
CA GLY A 82 -4.99 -2.81 -24.34
C GLY A 82 -5.22 -3.73 -25.54
N GLY A 83 -4.85 -3.24 -26.71
CA GLY A 83 -4.95 -3.96 -27.98
C GLY A 83 -4.01 -3.32 -28.99
N THR A 84 -2.71 -3.35 -28.69
CA THR A 84 -1.65 -3.09 -29.65
C THR A 84 -1.53 -4.32 -30.54
N THR A 85 -1.83 -4.20 -31.83
CA THR A 85 -1.14 -5.04 -32.82
C THR A 85 -0.74 -4.22 -34.03
N ALA A 86 0.53 -4.39 -34.35
CA ALA A 86 1.31 -3.60 -35.27
C ALA A 86 0.79 -3.65 -36.71
N LYS A 87 0.83 -2.47 -37.31
CA LYS A 87 1.18 -2.20 -38.71
C LYS A 87 2.15 -3.26 -39.25
N ARG A 88 1.69 -4.10 -40.19
CA ARG A 88 2.56 -4.77 -41.16
C ARG A 88 2.03 -4.52 -42.56
N ALA A 89 2.88 -3.86 -43.34
CA ALA A 89 2.74 -3.64 -44.76
C ALA A 89 3.13 -4.90 -45.55
N ALA A 90 2.38 -5.17 -46.62
CA ALA A 90 2.74 -5.86 -47.87
C ALA A 90 1.38 -6.08 -48.59
N GLY A 91 1.09 -5.60 -49.79
CA GLY A 91 1.91 -5.54 -50.99
C GLY A 91 1.33 -6.54 -52.02
N SER A 92 0.61 -6.02 -53.02
CA SER A 92 0.51 -6.52 -54.42
C SER A 92 -0.06 -7.92 -54.71
N LYS A 93 -1.17 -8.03 -55.46
CA LYS A 93 -1.20 -8.27 -56.93
C LYS A 93 -2.63 -8.60 -57.43
N HIS A 94 -2.80 -8.32 -58.73
CA HIS A 94 -3.83 -8.66 -59.72
C HIS A 94 -4.78 -9.82 -59.38
N LYS A 95 -6.05 -9.80 -59.81
CA LYS A 95 -6.49 -9.81 -61.22
C LYS A 95 -7.99 -9.50 -61.31
#